data_AF-A0A7J4G3C4-F1
#
_entry.id   AF-A0A7J4G3C4-F1
#
_cell.length_a   1.000
_cell.length_b   1.000
_cell.length_c   1.000
_cell.angle_alpha   90.00
_cell.angle_beta   90.00
_cell.angle_gamma   90.00
#
_symmetry.space_group_name_H-M   'P 1'
#
loop_
_entity.id
_entity.type
_entity.pdbx_description
1 polymer ?
#
loop_
_entity_poly.entity_id
_entity_poly.type
_entity_poly.pdbx_seq_one_letter_code
_entity_poly.pdbx_strand_id
1 'polypeptide(L)'
;MPIRGGYRNYLVISISSLLILILIALPMLSPLLDRILHPLNGSFGSLRIAFLEGYIEIDGLNGEVNVLYDGLGIPHIYASNYIDAYKVMGFLHAKDRFFQMDVMRRLAQGRLSELFGELTLDIDRDFRHLGLYISAEKTLDYIANSNEFSWEYQALLAYTEGVNQFLRYLEVNGISLTEYSLLGLKPEPWKPVDSISIGKFMAWSLSWSMEDLNLQELVNRNGLEILVDLDLLDRSLNTPILDKFKVDT
;
A
#
# COMPACT_ATOMS: atom_id res chain seq x y z
N MET A 1 -62.46 30.07 -11.08
CA MET A 1 -61.95 28.70 -10.85
C MET A 1 -60.52 28.79 -10.33
N PRO A 2 -60.24 28.48 -9.05
CA PRO A 2 -58.90 28.64 -8.50
C PRO A 2 -58.12 27.32 -8.54
N ILE A 3 -56.99 27.29 -9.26
CA ILE A 3 -55.99 26.21 -9.16
C ILE A 3 -54.69 26.87 -8.66
N ARG A 4 -54.62 27.14 -7.35
CA ARG A 4 -53.40 27.66 -6.68
C ARG A 4 -53.07 26.97 -5.34
N GLY A 5 -53.73 25.85 -5.03
CA GLY A 5 -53.54 25.10 -3.78
C GLY A 5 -52.65 23.86 -3.85
N GLY A 6 -52.37 23.32 -5.04
CA GLY A 6 -51.69 22.01 -5.18
C GLY A 6 -50.19 22.04 -4.86
N TYR A 7 -49.45 23.01 -5.42
CA TYR A 7 -47.97 23.01 -5.37
C TYR A 7 -47.39 23.16 -3.95
N ARG A 8 -48.08 23.85 -3.04
CA ARG A 8 -47.63 23.98 -1.64
C ARG A 8 -47.68 22.66 -0.90
N ASN A 9 -48.67 21.82 -1.19
CA ASN A 9 -48.80 20.51 -0.56
C ASN A 9 -47.77 19.53 -1.13
N TYR A 10 -47.51 19.54 -2.44
CA TYR A 10 -46.46 18.70 -3.03
C TYR A 10 -45.06 19.08 -2.53
N LEU A 11 -44.75 20.37 -2.39
CA LEU A 11 -43.46 20.83 -1.87
C LEU A 11 -43.24 20.39 -0.41
N VAL A 12 -44.26 20.53 0.43
CA VAL A 12 -44.21 20.10 1.84
C VAL A 12 -44.05 18.57 1.92
N ILE A 13 -44.80 17.81 1.11
CA ILE A 13 -44.69 16.35 1.06
C ILE A 13 -43.28 15.93 0.61
N SER A 14 -42.72 16.54 -0.44
CA SER A 14 -41.36 16.21 -0.92
C SER A 14 -40.27 16.53 0.12
N ILE A 15 -40.37 17.65 0.84
CA ILE A 15 -39.42 18.01 1.89
C ILE A 15 -39.53 17.05 3.09
N SER A 16 -40.76 16.69 3.48
CA SER A 16 -41.00 15.72 4.56
C SER A 16 -40.50 14.32 4.19
N SER A 17 -40.70 13.87 2.94
CA SER A 17 -40.17 12.59 2.45
C SER A 17 -38.65 12.56 2.42
N LEU A 18 -38.00 13.66 2.03
CA LEU A 18 -36.53 13.78 2.05
C LEU A 18 -35.99 13.75 3.48
N LEU A 19 -36.65 14.47 4.41
CA LEU A 19 -36.29 14.46 5.83
C LEU A 19 -36.44 13.07 6.46
N ILE A 20 -37.50 12.33 6.13
CA ILE A 20 -37.71 10.95 6.61
C ILE A 20 -36.66 10.01 6.01
N LEU A 21 -36.32 10.14 4.72
CA LEU A 21 -35.24 9.38 4.10
C LEU A 21 -33.89 9.66 4.76
N ILE A 22 -33.59 10.92 5.08
CA ILE A 22 -32.39 11.31 5.81
C ILE A 22 -32.42 10.73 7.23
N LEU A 23 -33.57 10.77 7.94
CA LEU A 23 -33.73 10.22 9.29
C LEU A 23 -33.60 8.70 9.35
N ILE A 24 -34.00 8.00 8.28
CA ILE A 24 -33.85 6.54 8.14
C ILE A 24 -32.41 6.18 7.73
N ALA A 25 -31.77 6.98 6.87
CA ALA A 25 -30.40 6.77 6.44
C ALA A 25 -29.37 7.14 7.53
N LEU A 26 -29.67 8.10 8.39
CA LEU A 26 -28.80 8.56 9.50
C LEU A 26 -28.35 7.43 10.44
N PRO A 27 -29.22 6.54 10.96
CA PRO A 27 -28.79 5.39 11.76
C PRO A 27 -28.11 4.28 10.93
N MET A 28 -28.29 4.24 9.60
CA MET A 28 -27.51 3.35 8.74
C MET A 28 -26.09 3.88 8.49
N LEU A 29 -25.94 5.21 8.45
CA LEU A 29 -24.63 5.88 8.41
C LEU A 29 -23.99 6.00 9.78
N SER A 30 -24.73 5.87 10.88
CA SER A 30 -24.21 6.11 12.23
C SER A 30 -23.00 5.23 12.59
N PRO A 31 -22.88 3.94 12.20
CA PRO A 31 -21.69 3.16 12.50
C PRO A 31 -20.45 3.67 11.73
N LEU A 32 -20.65 4.16 10.51
CA LEU A 32 -19.60 4.74 9.68
C LEU A 32 -19.20 6.13 10.18
N LEU A 33 -20.19 6.97 10.52
CA LEU A 33 -19.96 8.30 11.08
C LEU A 33 -19.27 8.21 12.43
N ASP A 34 -19.68 7.27 13.28
CA ASP A 34 -19.05 7.02 14.58
C ASP A 34 -17.60 6.57 14.39
N ARG A 35 -17.33 5.65 13.46
CA ARG A 35 -15.95 5.25 13.10
C ARG A 35 -15.09 6.40 12.57
N ILE A 36 -15.65 7.29 11.74
CA ILE A 36 -14.91 8.43 11.15
C ILE A 36 -14.68 9.55 12.15
N LEU A 37 -15.70 9.88 12.96
CA LEU A 37 -15.69 11.01 13.88
C LEU A 37 -15.19 10.65 15.28
N HIS A 38 -14.92 9.35 15.57
CA HIS A 38 -14.38 8.95 16.86
C HIS A 38 -13.06 9.68 17.13
N PRO A 39 -12.92 10.39 18.27
CA PRO A 39 -11.77 11.26 18.53
C PRO A 39 -10.43 10.51 18.60
N LEU A 40 -10.44 9.22 18.95
CA LEU A 40 -9.25 8.37 19.05
C LEU A 40 -9.13 7.32 17.94
N ASN A 41 -10.27 6.92 17.37
CA ASN A 41 -10.35 5.80 16.44
C ASN A 41 -10.75 6.26 15.04
N GLY A 42 -11.05 7.53 14.81
CA GLY A 42 -11.41 8.09 13.51
C GLY A 42 -10.32 8.99 12.95
N SER A 43 -10.69 9.85 12.00
CA SER A 43 -9.73 10.73 11.31
C SER A 43 -8.99 11.72 12.22
N PHE A 44 -9.51 11.95 13.44
CA PHE A 44 -8.87 12.78 14.46
C PHE A 44 -7.62 12.13 15.10
N GLY A 45 -7.57 10.80 15.17
CA GLY A 45 -6.38 10.08 15.67
C GLY A 45 -5.17 10.24 14.73
N SER A 46 -5.40 10.12 13.42
CA SER A 46 -4.36 10.37 12.41
C SER A 46 -3.83 11.80 12.39
N LEU A 47 -4.66 12.80 12.75
CA LEU A 47 -4.21 14.18 12.86
C LEU A 47 -3.21 14.38 14.01
N ARG A 48 -3.34 13.64 15.14
CA ARG A 48 -2.34 13.69 16.22
C ARG A 48 -0.98 13.14 15.80
N ILE A 49 -0.99 12.13 14.94
CA ILE A 49 0.22 11.51 14.40
C ILE A 49 0.91 12.46 13.40
N ALA A 50 0.14 13.16 12.58
CA ALA A 50 0.65 14.12 11.59
C ALA A 50 1.50 15.22 12.24
N PHE A 51 1.14 15.66 13.45
CA PHE A 51 1.84 16.70 14.21
C PHE A 51 2.66 16.15 15.39
N LEU A 52 3.23 14.94 15.27
CA LEU A 52 4.18 14.45 16.27
C LEU A 52 5.41 15.36 16.32
N GLU A 53 5.43 16.22 17.33
CA GLU A 53 6.56 17.09 17.68
C GLU A 53 7.17 16.66 19.01
N GLY A 54 8.47 16.91 19.17
CA GLY A 54 9.21 16.60 20.38
C GLY A 54 9.91 15.25 20.36
N TYR A 55 10.20 14.72 21.56
CA TYR A 55 10.96 13.49 21.74
C TYR A 55 10.02 12.28 21.71
N ILE A 56 10.34 11.31 20.86
CA ILE A 56 9.70 9.98 20.84
C ILE A 56 10.76 8.97 21.28
N GLU A 57 10.41 8.17 22.27
CA GLU A 57 11.24 7.05 22.68
C GLU A 57 11.09 5.90 21.68
N ILE A 58 12.21 5.48 21.09
CA ILE A 58 12.31 4.34 20.20
C ILE A 58 13.26 3.34 20.86
N ASP A 59 12.76 2.13 21.10
CA ASP A 59 13.48 1.07 21.79
C ASP A 59 14.71 0.61 21.00
N GLY A 60 15.82 0.46 21.73
CA GLY A 60 17.06 -0.10 21.21
C GLY A 60 17.80 0.79 20.21
N LEU A 61 17.62 2.11 20.27
CA LEU A 61 18.56 3.04 19.63
C LEU A 61 19.90 3.01 20.38
N ASN A 62 21.00 3.07 19.62
CA ASN A 62 22.37 3.11 20.15
C ASN A 62 22.90 4.54 20.31
N GLY A 63 22.14 5.54 19.84
CA GLY A 63 22.42 6.96 20.02
C GLY A 63 21.21 7.83 19.70
N GLU A 64 21.38 9.14 19.85
CA GLU A 64 20.36 10.12 19.49
C GLU A 64 20.17 10.17 17.96
N VAL A 65 18.92 10.21 17.52
CA VAL A 65 18.54 10.37 16.11
C VAL A 65 17.68 11.63 15.99
N ASN A 66 18.10 12.55 15.13
CA ASN A 66 17.37 13.77 14.84
C ASN A 66 16.60 13.64 13.52
N VAL A 67 15.31 13.95 13.55
CA VAL A 67 14.45 13.96 12.35
C VAL A 67 14.01 15.39 12.08
N LEU A 68 14.36 15.91 10.91
CA LEU A 68 13.95 17.24 10.47
C LEU A 68 13.00 17.11 9.29
N TYR A 69 11.81 17.71 9.40
CA TYR A 69 10.90 17.83 8.28
C TYR A 69 11.17 19.15 7.55
N ASP A 70 11.34 19.09 6.24
CA ASP A 70 11.46 20.30 5.42
C ASP A 70 10.10 20.96 5.15
N GLY A 71 10.11 22.08 4.41
CA GLY A 71 8.89 22.83 4.08
C GLY A 71 7.87 22.07 3.22
N LEU A 72 8.24 20.91 2.65
CA LEU A 72 7.36 20.02 1.89
C LEU A 72 6.88 18.82 2.72
N GLY A 73 7.30 18.74 3.99
CA GLY A 73 6.99 17.61 4.87
C GLY A 73 7.80 16.35 4.55
N ILE A 74 8.98 16.49 3.92
CA ILE A 74 9.88 15.36 3.69
C ILE A 74 10.79 15.19 4.92
N PRO A 75 10.86 13.99 5.53
CA PRO A 75 11.73 13.74 6.68
C PRO A 75 13.20 13.54 6.27
N HIS A 76 14.10 14.22 6.97
CA HIS A 76 15.55 14.07 6.88
C HIS A 76 16.06 13.47 8.20
N ILE A 77 16.68 12.28 8.13
CA ILE A 77 17.12 11.50 9.30
C ILE A 77 18.63 11.68 9.50
N TYR A 78 19.03 12.16 10.67
CA TYR A 78 20.43 12.30 11.09
C TYR A 78 20.70 11.36 12.27
N ALA A 79 21.53 10.33 12.05
CA ALA A 79 21.91 9.35 13.07
C ALA A 79 23.43 9.11 13.03
N SER A 80 24.00 8.71 14.17
CA SER A 80 25.43 8.36 14.28
C SER A 80 25.79 6.99 13.69
N ASN A 81 24.80 6.14 13.45
CA ASN A 81 24.97 4.80 12.90
C ASN A 81 23.78 4.42 12.00
N TYR A 82 24.02 3.51 11.06
CA TYR A 82 23.03 3.13 10.06
C TYR A 82 21.88 2.30 10.64
N ILE A 83 22.11 1.51 11.68
CA ILE A 83 21.08 0.65 12.31
C ILE A 83 19.97 1.53 12.87
N ASP A 84 20.34 2.56 13.63
CA ASP A 84 19.40 3.54 14.19
C ASP A 84 18.69 4.33 13.07
N ALA A 85 19.42 4.69 12.00
CA ALA A 85 18.82 5.35 10.84
C ALA A 85 17.74 4.48 10.16
N TYR A 86 18.00 3.20 9.90
CA TYR A 86 17.03 2.27 9.31
C TYR A 86 15.83 2.01 10.22
N LYS A 87 16.07 1.93 11.53
CA LYS A 87 14.99 1.79 12.52
C LYS A 87 14.07 3.01 12.51
N VAL A 88 14.62 4.21 12.57
CA VAL A 88 13.83 5.45 12.48
C VAL A 88 13.15 5.57 11.11
N MET A 89 13.81 5.17 10.03
CA MET A 89 13.20 5.14 8.69
C MET A 89 11.97 4.22 8.65
N GLY A 90 12.05 3.02 9.22
CA GLY A 90 10.91 2.11 9.32
C GLY A 90 9.76 2.69 10.13
N PHE A 91 10.06 3.35 11.25
CA PHE A 91 9.07 4.04 12.07
C PHE A 91 8.36 5.15 11.28
N LEU A 92 9.10 6.00 10.57
CA LEU A 92 8.54 7.11 9.80
C LEU A 92 7.74 6.64 8.57
N HIS A 93 8.23 5.62 7.86
CA HIS A 93 7.47 5.02 6.76
C HIS A 93 6.14 4.45 7.24
N ALA A 94 6.12 3.76 8.39
CA ALA A 94 4.89 3.28 8.98
C ALA A 94 3.98 4.46 9.41
N LYS A 95 4.55 5.48 10.05
CA LYS A 95 3.83 6.69 10.44
C LYS A 95 3.06 7.31 9.28
N ASP A 96 3.73 7.44 8.14
CA ASP A 96 3.20 8.22 7.02
C ASP A 96 2.45 7.35 5.99
N ARG A 97 2.77 6.05 5.89
CA ARG A 97 2.35 5.17 4.77
C ARG A 97 2.00 3.73 5.15
N PHE A 98 1.77 3.41 6.43
CA PHE A 98 1.56 2.01 6.83
C PHE A 98 0.45 1.29 6.04
N PHE A 99 -0.71 1.93 5.82
CA PHE A 99 -1.80 1.29 5.06
C PHE A 99 -1.37 0.96 3.61
N GLN A 100 -0.65 1.87 2.95
CA GLN A 100 -0.09 1.62 1.62
C GLN A 100 0.88 0.43 1.65
N MET A 101 1.76 0.38 2.65
CA MET A 101 2.71 -0.73 2.83
C MET A 101 1.99 -2.05 3.05
N ASP A 102 0.94 -2.07 3.87
CA ASP A 102 0.14 -3.27 4.15
C ASP A 102 -0.58 -3.78 2.89
N VAL A 103 -1.19 -2.88 2.12
CA VAL A 103 -1.82 -3.23 0.84
C VAL A 103 -0.80 -3.86 -0.11
N MET A 104 0.40 -3.28 -0.24
CA MET A 104 1.43 -3.81 -1.13
C MET A 104 1.96 -5.18 -0.70
N ARG A 105 2.21 -5.42 0.61
CA ARG A 105 2.63 -6.76 1.07
C ARG A 105 1.50 -7.78 0.91
N ARG A 106 0.24 -7.40 1.16
CA ARG A 106 -0.92 -8.31 1.03
C ARG A 106 -1.17 -8.67 -0.42
N LEU A 107 -0.98 -7.74 -1.34
CA LEU A 107 -0.99 -8.02 -2.78
C LEU A 107 0.10 -9.06 -3.11
N ALA A 108 1.35 -8.83 -2.70
CA ALA A 108 2.45 -9.76 -2.96
C ALA A 108 2.25 -11.15 -2.31
N GLN A 109 1.54 -11.22 -1.17
CA GLN A 109 1.16 -12.44 -0.46
C GLN A 109 -0.08 -13.14 -1.06
N GLY A 110 -0.86 -12.46 -1.89
CA GLY A 110 -2.21 -12.90 -2.27
C GLY A 110 -3.15 -13.03 -1.07
N ARG A 111 -3.26 -11.94 -0.30
CA ARG A 111 -4.10 -11.75 0.89
C ARG A 111 -4.84 -10.40 0.87
N LEU A 112 -4.99 -9.80 -0.30
CA LEU A 112 -5.66 -8.53 -0.52
C LEU A 112 -7.16 -8.61 -0.20
N SER A 113 -7.79 -9.77 -0.43
CA SER A 113 -9.21 -10.01 -0.09
C SER A 113 -9.51 -9.95 1.40
N GLU A 114 -8.49 -10.04 2.26
CA GLU A 114 -8.67 -9.81 3.69
C GLU A 114 -8.97 -8.33 4.02
N LEU A 115 -8.59 -7.40 3.14
CA LEU A 115 -8.94 -5.97 3.27
C LEU A 115 -10.20 -5.60 2.46
N PHE A 116 -10.34 -6.13 1.25
CA PHE A 116 -11.35 -5.65 0.28
C PHE A 116 -12.42 -6.69 -0.10
N GLY A 117 -12.38 -7.87 0.53
CA GLY A 117 -13.36 -8.93 0.33
C GLY A 117 -13.25 -9.61 -1.03
N GLU A 118 -14.39 -10.16 -1.49
CA GLU A 118 -14.47 -11.02 -2.68
C GLU A 118 -14.01 -10.33 -3.97
N LEU A 119 -14.10 -9.00 -4.04
CA LEU A 119 -13.70 -8.19 -5.20
C LEU A 119 -12.23 -8.39 -5.61
N THR A 120 -11.37 -8.82 -4.68
CA THR A 120 -9.93 -9.02 -4.96
C THR A 120 -9.51 -10.48 -4.82
N LEU A 121 -10.46 -11.42 -4.81
CA LEU A 121 -10.14 -12.85 -4.63
C LEU A 121 -9.35 -13.43 -5.82
N ASP A 122 -9.69 -13.02 -7.05
CA ASP A 122 -8.95 -13.48 -8.24
C ASP A 122 -7.53 -12.91 -8.26
N ILE A 123 -7.35 -11.67 -7.82
CA ILE A 123 -6.01 -11.08 -7.62
C ILE A 123 -5.19 -11.93 -6.63
N ASP A 124 -5.80 -12.33 -5.52
CA ASP A 124 -5.10 -13.17 -4.53
C ASP A 124 -4.66 -14.51 -5.12
N ARG A 125 -5.51 -15.12 -5.95
CA ARG A 125 -5.19 -16.38 -6.64
C ARG A 125 -4.00 -16.18 -7.58
N ASP A 126 -4.03 -15.13 -8.40
CA ASP A 126 -2.97 -14.84 -9.36
C ASP A 126 -1.62 -14.59 -8.67
N PHE A 127 -1.59 -13.80 -7.61
CA PHE A 127 -0.36 -13.51 -6.88
C PHE A 127 0.18 -14.71 -6.09
N ARG A 128 -0.68 -15.61 -5.63
CA ARG A 128 -0.25 -16.89 -5.05
C ARG A 128 0.34 -17.83 -6.10
N HIS A 129 -0.23 -17.87 -7.32
CA HIS A 129 0.36 -18.64 -8.42
C HIS A 129 1.70 -18.06 -8.87
N LEU A 130 1.82 -16.74 -8.92
CA LEU A 130 3.07 -16.06 -9.24
C LEU A 130 4.16 -16.31 -8.19
N GLY A 131 3.78 -16.48 -6.92
CA GLY A 131 4.68 -16.94 -5.86
C GLY A 131 5.72 -15.90 -5.43
N LEU A 132 5.42 -14.60 -5.56
CA LEU A 132 6.35 -13.52 -5.19
C LEU A 132 6.80 -13.61 -3.72
N TYR A 133 5.86 -13.87 -2.81
CA TYR A 133 6.16 -13.99 -1.39
C TYR A 133 7.00 -15.24 -1.07
N ILE A 134 6.72 -16.38 -1.71
CA ILE A 134 7.54 -17.60 -1.58
C ILE A 134 8.97 -17.33 -2.07
N SER A 135 9.12 -16.57 -3.16
CA SER A 135 10.42 -16.11 -3.64
C SER A 135 11.11 -15.16 -2.64
N ALA A 136 10.35 -14.30 -1.96
CA ALA A 136 10.85 -13.40 -0.92
C ALA A 136 11.38 -14.15 0.29
N GLU A 137 10.69 -15.21 0.73
CA GLU A 137 11.14 -16.08 1.82
C GLU A 137 12.50 -16.72 1.48
N LYS A 138 12.64 -17.29 0.28
CA LYS A 138 13.92 -17.86 -0.18
C LYS A 138 15.05 -16.82 -0.25
N THR A 139 14.74 -15.59 -0.67
CA THR A 139 15.71 -14.50 -0.69
C THR A 139 16.11 -14.08 0.74
N LEU A 140 15.16 -14.03 1.67
CA LEU A 140 15.46 -13.76 3.07
C LEU A 140 16.36 -14.83 3.67
N ASP A 141 16.04 -16.11 3.43
CA ASP A 141 16.84 -17.24 3.91
C ASP A 141 18.27 -17.16 3.38
N TYR A 142 18.43 -16.85 2.09
CA TYR A 142 19.75 -16.66 1.48
C TYR A 142 20.54 -15.51 2.12
N ILE A 143 19.90 -14.35 2.30
CA ILE A 143 20.52 -13.18 2.93
C ILE A 143 20.92 -13.48 4.38
N ALA A 144 20.03 -14.11 5.15
CA ALA A 144 20.25 -14.40 6.57
C ALA A 144 21.38 -15.41 6.82
N ASN A 145 21.61 -16.33 5.88
CA ASN A 145 22.65 -17.36 5.98
C ASN A 145 23.94 -16.99 5.22
N SER A 146 23.98 -15.83 4.55
CA SER A 146 25.16 -15.38 3.80
C SER A 146 26.00 -14.40 4.63
N ASN A 147 27.32 -14.56 4.60
CA ASN A 147 28.25 -13.58 5.16
C ASN A 147 28.33 -12.31 4.30
N GLU A 148 28.01 -12.41 3.00
CA GLU A 148 28.11 -11.30 2.06
C GLU A 148 27.05 -10.22 2.33
N PHE A 149 25.87 -10.63 2.81
CA PHE A 149 24.72 -9.74 3.01
C PHE A 149 24.43 -9.41 4.48
N SER A 150 25.48 -9.47 5.31
CA SER A 150 25.34 -9.31 6.76
C SER A 150 24.80 -7.93 7.15
N TRP A 151 25.25 -6.85 6.49
CA TRP A 151 24.79 -5.50 6.82
C TRP A 151 23.36 -5.24 6.31
N GLU A 152 22.99 -5.75 5.14
CA GLU A 152 21.64 -5.66 4.58
C GLU A 152 20.64 -6.39 5.48
N TYR A 153 21.02 -7.57 5.98
CA TYR A 153 20.20 -8.31 6.92
C TYR A 153 19.95 -7.50 8.20
N GLN A 154 20.99 -6.90 8.78
CA GLN A 154 20.84 -6.03 9.97
C GLN A 154 19.98 -4.80 9.68
N ALA A 155 20.16 -4.15 8.53
CA ALA A 155 19.34 -3.01 8.11
C ALA A 155 17.86 -3.41 7.96
N LEU A 156 17.59 -4.57 7.38
CA LEU A 156 16.23 -5.11 7.19
C LEU A 156 15.54 -5.40 8.53
N LEU A 157 16.28 -5.99 9.48
CA LEU A 157 15.78 -6.23 10.84
C LEU A 157 15.51 -4.91 11.57
N ALA A 158 16.43 -3.95 11.49
CA ALA A 158 16.28 -2.65 12.11
C ALA A 158 15.06 -1.90 11.56
N TYR A 159 14.88 -1.88 10.24
CA TYR A 159 13.71 -1.30 9.59
C TYR A 159 12.41 -1.96 10.05
N THR A 160 12.38 -3.30 10.09
CA THR A 160 11.22 -4.06 10.55
C THR A 160 10.85 -3.73 12.00
N GLU A 161 11.84 -3.61 12.87
CA GLU A 161 11.64 -3.21 14.25
C GLU A 161 11.06 -1.80 14.36
N GLY A 162 11.55 -0.86 13.56
CA GLY A 162 11.01 0.49 13.46
C GLY A 162 9.52 0.53 13.07
N VAL A 163 9.14 -0.22 12.04
CA VAL A 163 7.74 -0.35 11.62
C VAL A 163 6.87 -0.88 12.76
N ASN A 164 7.33 -1.94 13.42
CA ASN A 164 6.60 -2.56 14.52
C ASN A 164 6.52 -1.67 15.77
N GLN A 165 7.53 -0.83 16.02
CA GLN A 165 7.47 0.16 17.08
C GLN A 165 6.40 1.21 16.86
N PHE A 166 6.20 1.66 15.63
CA PHE A 166 5.08 2.54 15.32
C PHE A 166 3.73 1.86 15.58
N LEU A 167 3.58 0.58 15.20
CA LEU A 167 2.35 -0.17 15.51
C LEU A 167 2.11 -0.32 17.01
N ARG A 168 3.16 -0.56 17.81
CA ARG A 168 3.06 -0.58 19.27
C ARG A 168 2.70 0.80 19.84
N TYR A 169 3.27 1.86 19.27
CA TYR A 169 2.92 3.24 19.65
C TYR A 169 1.43 3.51 19.44
N LEU A 170 0.86 3.09 18.31
CA LEU A 170 -0.58 3.19 18.05
C LEU A 170 -1.40 2.44 19.11
N GLU A 171 -1.03 1.20 19.39
CA GLU A 171 -1.73 0.34 20.34
C GLU A 171 -1.72 0.93 21.77
N VAL A 172 -0.55 1.31 22.27
CA VAL A 172 -0.38 1.88 23.62
C VAL A 172 -1.16 3.19 23.79
N ASN A 173 -1.22 4.01 22.75
CA ASN A 173 -1.93 5.28 22.78
C ASN A 173 -3.42 5.17 22.38
N GLY A 174 -3.90 3.96 22.07
CA GLY A 174 -5.28 3.73 21.62
C GLY A 174 -5.63 4.49 20.34
N ILE A 175 -4.67 4.65 19.43
CA ILE A 175 -4.85 5.35 18.16
C ILE A 175 -5.08 4.32 17.06
N SER A 176 -6.08 4.53 16.21
CA SER A 176 -6.32 3.71 15.02
C SER A 176 -6.10 4.53 13.76
N LEU A 177 -5.45 3.95 12.77
CA LEU A 177 -5.29 4.56 11.45
C LEU A 177 -6.66 4.62 10.74
N THR A 178 -6.94 5.73 10.06
CA THR A 178 -8.25 6.01 9.45
C THR A 178 -8.76 4.85 8.58
N GLU A 179 -7.90 4.30 7.72
CA GLU A 179 -8.24 3.22 6.81
C GLU A 179 -8.63 1.94 7.56
N TYR A 180 -7.90 1.58 8.61
CA TYR A 180 -8.21 0.41 9.44
C TYR A 180 -9.50 0.61 10.23
N SER A 181 -9.76 1.82 10.70
CA SER A 181 -10.99 2.15 11.40
C SER A 181 -12.22 2.07 10.50
N LEU A 182 -12.10 2.55 9.25
CA LEU A 182 -13.13 2.42 8.23
C LEU A 182 -13.44 0.95 7.94
N LEU A 183 -12.38 0.15 7.71
CA LEU A 183 -12.50 -1.28 7.45
C LEU A 183 -12.94 -2.09 8.68
N GLY A 184 -12.78 -1.55 9.89
CA GLY A 184 -13.02 -2.28 11.14
C GLY A 184 -11.99 -3.38 11.39
N LEU A 185 -10.77 -3.20 10.89
CA LEU A 185 -9.65 -4.14 10.98
C LEU A 185 -8.55 -3.57 11.87
N LYS A 186 -7.52 -4.38 12.14
CA LYS A 186 -6.31 -3.95 12.83
C LYS A 186 -5.07 -4.24 11.98
N PRO A 187 -4.01 -3.42 12.07
CA PRO A 187 -2.75 -3.68 11.39
C PRO A 187 -2.08 -4.96 11.90
N GLU A 188 -1.52 -5.76 11.01
CA GLU A 188 -0.69 -6.93 11.36
C GLU A 188 0.79 -6.51 11.52
N PRO A 189 1.56 -7.16 12.43
CA PRO A 189 2.99 -6.92 12.55
C PRO A 189 3.74 -7.08 11.22
N TRP A 190 4.76 -6.25 11.00
CA TRP A 190 5.66 -6.31 9.86
C TRP A 190 6.73 -7.39 10.06
N LYS A 191 7.01 -8.15 9.01
CA LYS A 191 8.09 -9.14 8.98
C LYS A 191 9.20 -8.71 8.02
N PRO A 192 10.45 -9.16 8.20
CA PRO A 192 11.55 -8.84 7.29
C PRO A 192 11.27 -9.21 5.82
N VAL A 193 10.60 -10.34 5.61
CA VAL A 193 10.20 -10.81 4.28
C VAL A 193 9.21 -9.87 3.58
N ASP A 194 8.39 -9.11 4.33
CA ASP A 194 7.41 -8.20 3.74
C ASP A 194 8.10 -7.11 2.91
N SER A 195 9.22 -6.55 3.39
CA SER A 195 9.98 -5.55 2.64
C SER A 195 10.58 -6.13 1.34
N ILE A 196 11.09 -7.37 1.39
CA ILE A 196 11.62 -8.06 0.20
C ILE A 196 10.49 -8.33 -0.79
N SER A 197 9.31 -8.70 -0.29
CA SER A 197 8.14 -8.99 -1.14
C SER A 197 7.68 -7.75 -1.90
N ILE A 198 7.74 -6.56 -1.29
CA ILE A 198 7.49 -5.28 -1.96
C ILE A 198 8.50 -5.03 -3.07
N GLY A 199 9.79 -5.27 -2.82
CA GLY A 199 10.84 -5.17 -3.84
C GLY A 199 10.58 -6.07 -5.05
N LYS A 200 10.18 -7.33 -4.81
CA LYS A 200 9.83 -8.28 -5.87
C LYS A 200 8.56 -7.89 -6.61
N PHE A 201 7.55 -7.36 -5.92
CA PHE A 201 6.35 -6.83 -6.54
C PHE A 201 6.68 -5.67 -7.48
N MET A 202 7.50 -4.71 -7.04
CA MET A 202 7.93 -3.59 -7.88
C MET A 202 8.68 -4.08 -9.11
N ALA A 203 9.64 -5.00 -8.94
CA ALA A 203 10.37 -5.59 -10.06
C ALA A 203 9.43 -6.26 -11.07
N TRP A 204 8.51 -7.11 -10.59
CA TRP A 204 7.50 -7.74 -11.43
C TRP A 204 6.63 -6.70 -12.16
N SER A 205 6.12 -5.69 -11.46
CA SER A 205 5.23 -4.68 -12.05
C SER A 205 5.89 -3.84 -13.16
N LEU A 206 7.22 -3.71 -13.12
CA LEU A 206 8.00 -2.92 -14.08
C LEU A 206 8.59 -3.75 -15.22
N SER A 207 8.72 -5.06 -15.06
CA SER A 207 9.38 -5.93 -16.04
C SER A 207 8.48 -6.99 -16.67
N TRP A 208 7.34 -7.29 -16.08
CA TRP A 208 6.47 -8.38 -16.52
C TRP A 208 5.71 -8.03 -17.80
N SER A 209 5.62 -9.00 -18.72
CA SER A 209 4.78 -8.92 -19.92
C SER A 209 4.14 -10.26 -20.22
N MET A 210 2.87 -10.22 -20.62
CA MET A 210 2.12 -11.37 -21.17
C MET A 210 1.97 -11.27 -22.70
N GLU A 211 2.68 -10.33 -23.34
CA GLU A 211 2.53 -10.05 -24.77
C GLU A 211 2.74 -11.30 -25.61
N ASP A 212 3.78 -12.09 -25.36
CA ASP A 212 4.06 -13.31 -26.11
C ASP A 212 2.93 -14.35 -26.00
N LEU A 213 2.36 -14.54 -24.82
CA LEU A 213 1.23 -15.46 -24.61
C LEU A 213 -0.05 -14.96 -25.28
N ASN A 214 -0.29 -13.65 -25.22
CA ASN A 214 -1.44 -13.02 -25.88
C ASN A 214 -1.32 -13.12 -27.41
N LEU A 215 -0.12 -12.88 -27.96
CA LEU A 215 0.15 -13.02 -29.39
C LEU A 215 -0.02 -14.48 -29.83
N GLN A 216 0.48 -15.44 -29.05
CA GLN A 216 0.29 -16.86 -29.33
C GLN A 216 -1.20 -17.25 -29.36
N GLU A 217 -2.00 -16.78 -28.40
CA GLU A 217 -3.43 -17.06 -28.37
C GLU A 217 -4.18 -16.42 -29.55
N LEU A 218 -3.76 -15.23 -29.96
CA LEU A 218 -4.30 -14.55 -31.13
C LEU A 218 -4.02 -15.35 -32.41
N VAL A 219 -2.79 -15.87 -32.56
CA VAL A 219 -2.40 -16.74 -33.68
C VAL A 219 -3.18 -18.06 -33.65
N ASN A 220 -3.31 -18.68 -32.49
CA ASN A 220 -4.05 -19.95 -32.35
C ASN A 220 -5.50 -19.84 -32.82
N ARG A 221 -6.13 -18.68 -32.62
CA ARG A 221 -7.54 -18.45 -32.98
C ARG A 221 -7.75 -17.99 -34.42
N ASN A 222 -6.79 -17.25 -34.99
CA ASN A 222 -7.02 -16.49 -36.23
C ASN A 222 -6.02 -16.82 -37.36
N GLY A 223 -5.01 -17.64 -37.10
CA GLY A 223 -3.88 -17.83 -38.02
C GLY A 223 -2.78 -16.78 -37.81
N LEU A 224 -1.64 -16.99 -38.47
CA LEU A 224 -0.47 -16.10 -38.34
C LEU A 224 -0.68 -14.75 -39.03
N GLU A 225 -1.56 -14.69 -40.01
CA GLU A 225 -1.82 -13.51 -40.85
C GLU A 225 -2.31 -12.32 -40.01
N ILE A 226 -3.04 -12.60 -38.93
CA ILE A 226 -3.58 -11.59 -38.02
C ILE A 226 -2.49 -10.69 -37.42
N LEU A 227 -1.28 -11.21 -37.23
CA LEU A 227 -0.16 -10.44 -36.67
C LEU A 227 0.34 -9.39 -37.66
N VAL A 228 0.22 -9.66 -38.96
CA VAL A 228 0.55 -8.71 -40.03
C VAL A 228 -0.59 -7.74 -40.24
N ASP A 229 -1.83 -8.22 -40.29
CA ASP A 229 -3.02 -7.40 -40.52
C ASP A 229 -3.23 -6.34 -39.42
N LEU A 230 -2.85 -6.67 -38.18
CA LEU A 230 -2.91 -5.76 -37.03
C LEU A 230 -1.59 -5.03 -36.76
N ASP A 231 -0.59 -5.19 -37.63
CA ASP A 231 0.73 -4.54 -37.50
C ASP A 231 1.43 -4.82 -36.16
N LEU A 232 1.19 -5.99 -35.57
CA LEU A 232 1.74 -6.40 -34.26
C LEU A 232 3.19 -6.90 -34.35
N LEU A 233 3.71 -7.06 -35.57
CA LEU A 233 5.11 -7.41 -35.82
C LEU A 233 5.98 -6.19 -36.08
N ASP A 234 5.42 -4.97 -36.14
CA ASP A 234 6.25 -3.78 -36.28
C ASP A 234 7.09 -3.56 -35.02
N ARG A 235 8.39 -3.81 -35.18
CA ARG A 235 9.42 -3.56 -34.16
C ARG A 235 10.29 -2.37 -34.56
N SER A 236 9.80 -1.46 -35.42
CA SER A 236 10.53 -0.27 -35.88
C SER A 236 11.03 0.61 -34.72
N LEU A 237 10.34 0.58 -33.58
CA LEU A 237 10.73 1.29 -32.35
C LEU A 237 11.76 0.55 -31.49
N ASN A 238 12.08 -0.73 -31.79
CA ASN A 238 13.16 -1.46 -31.14
C ASN A 238 14.52 -1.05 -31.73
N THR A 239 14.81 0.25 -31.70
CA THR A 239 16.13 0.78 -32.04
C THR A 239 17.11 0.32 -30.95
N PRO A 240 18.20 -0.38 -31.29
CA PRO A 240 19.19 -0.77 -30.28
C PRO A 240 19.69 0.45 -29.52
N ILE A 241 19.66 0.40 -28.18
CA ILE A 241 20.16 1.50 -27.33
C ILE A 241 21.67 1.69 -27.52
N LEU A 242 22.38 0.62 -27.91
CA LEU A 242 23.80 0.66 -28.23
C LEU A 242 23.99 0.48 -29.73
N ASP A 243 24.49 1.53 -30.38
CA ASP A 243 24.90 1.51 -31.79
C ASP A 243 26.22 0.73 -31.96
N LYS A 244 26.10 -0.60 -32.13
CA LYS A 244 27.17 -1.53 -32.52
C LYS A 244 28.34 -1.66 -31.52
N PHE A 245 28.52 -2.86 -30.97
CA PHE A 245 29.75 -3.20 -30.23
C PHE A 245 30.97 -3.00 -31.14
N LYS A 246 31.89 -2.10 -30.75
CA LYS A 246 33.27 -2.19 -31.24
C LYS A 246 33.83 -3.49 -30.68
N VAL A 247 33.92 -4.50 -31.54
CA VAL A 247 34.75 -5.67 -31.25
C VAL A 247 36.18 -5.19 -31.41
N ASP A 248 36.88 -5.00 -30.29
CA ASP A 248 38.34 -4.82 -30.32
C ASP A 248 38.93 -6.15 -30.81
N THR A 249 39.31 -6.18 -32.09
CA THR A 249 40.11 -7.24 -32.71
C THR A 249 41.57 -7.09 -32.38
#